data_AF-A0A6J5FSI1-F1
#
_entry.id   AF-A0A6J5FSI1-F1
#
_cell.length_a   1.000
_cell.length_b   1.000
_cell.length_c   1.000
_cell.angle_alpha   90.00
_cell.angle_beta   90.00
_cell.angle_gamma   90.00
#
_symmetry.space_group_name_H-M   'P 1'
#
loop_
_entity.id
_entity.type
_entity.pdbx_description
1 polymer ?
#
loop_
_entity_poly.entity_id
_entity_poly.type
_entity_poly.pdbx_seq_one_letter_code
_entity_poly.pdbx_strand_id
1 'polypeptide(L)'
;MKELHGWTVAGMDGTPLMLPANAAPDQRLQRAEAEVRRLTRCMEMKDRQLCELRKALAHSATVHYSFENRLQRELDSLRIMMPVNGFQEHWGGSASDRPEEGRVVKLPYVTSILSVLIDAMCTFWADCDRAHPPKSATVAHAIDERLGLASQQNGEASRSGQAYASAIRPDWIKEADNRHHCRPAAMR
;
A
#
# COMPACT_ATOMS: atom_id res chain seq x y z
N MET A 1 28.14 -55.57 57.67
CA MET A 1 29.26 -56.02 58.52
C MET A 1 29.73 -54.81 59.31
N LYS A 2 29.71 -54.89 60.65
CA LYS A 2 30.25 -53.97 61.66
C LYS A 2 29.65 -52.55 61.81
N GLU A 3 28.78 -52.47 62.82
CA GLU A 3 28.61 -51.38 63.80
C GLU A 3 29.94 -50.95 64.47
N LEU A 4 29.85 -49.87 65.29
CA LEU A 4 30.74 -49.35 66.35
C LEU A 4 31.30 -47.95 65.99
N HIS A 5 31.19 -46.85 66.76
CA HIS A 5 30.81 -46.49 68.14
C HIS A 5 30.29 -45.02 68.08
N GLY A 6 29.55 -44.40 69.01
CA GLY A 6 29.44 -44.55 70.46
C GLY A 6 29.72 -43.18 71.12
N TRP A 7 28.65 -42.56 71.65
CA TRP A 7 28.60 -41.58 72.75
C TRP A 7 29.24 -40.17 72.58
N THR A 8 28.45 -39.11 72.84
CA THR A 8 28.53 -38.29 74.08
C THR A 8 27.27 -37.42 74.18
N VAL A 9 26.55 -37.55 75.31
CA VAL A 9 25.50 -36.63 75.76
C VAL A 9 26.19 -35.51 76.52
N ALA A 10 25.96 -34.26 76.14
CA ALA A 10 26.12 -33.11 77.02
C ALA A 10 25.12 -32.05 76.60
N GLY A 11 24.14 -31.81 77.47
CA GLY A 11 23.16 -30.76 77.30
C GLY A 11 23.82 -29.39 77.17
N MET A 12 23.32 -28.60 76.24
CA MET A 12 23.37 -27.15 76.32
C MET A 12 21.99 -26.65 75.94
N ASP A 13 21.38 -25.96 76.89
CA ASP A 13 20.21 -25.10 76.71
C ASP A 13 20.38 -24.23 75.46
N GLY A 14 19.64 -24.60 74.41
CA GLY A 14 19.46 -23.78 73.23
C GLY A 14 18.06 -23.21 73.27
N THR A 15 17.90 -22.11 74.00
CA THR A 15 16.78 -21.18 73.87
C THR A 15 16.42 -21.04 72.39
N PRO A 16 15.13 -21.09 71.96
CA PRO A 16 14.80 -20.81 70.57
C PRO A 16 15.24 -19.38 70.29
N LEU A 17 16.33 -19.22 69.53
CA LEU A 17 16.76 -17.95 68.97
C LEU A 17 15.59 -17.42 68.14
N MET A 18 14.80 -16.57 68.76
CA MET A 18 13.79 -15.74 68.12
C MET A 18 14.47 -15.07 66.93
N LEU A 19 14.10 -15.51 65.72
CA LEU A 19 14.43 -14.81 64.49
C LEU A 19 14.12 -13.31 64.69
N PRO A 20 15.05 -12.41 64.37
CA PRO A 20 14.87 -11.00 64.66
C PRO A 20 13.64 -10.51 63.90
N ALA A 21 12.64 -10.00 64.63
CA ALA A 21 11.38 -9.47 64.10
C ALA A 21 11.59 -8.34 63.05
N ASN A 22 12.81 -7.81 62.97
CA ASN A 22 13.24 -6.78 62.03
C ASN A 22 13.72 -7.32 60.66
N ALA A 23 13.97 -8.62 60.50
CA ALA A 23 14.45 -9.17 59.23
C ALA A 23 13.40 -9.15 58.11
N ALA A 24 12.11 -9.30 58.45
CA ALA A 24 11.02 -9.27 57.47
C ALA A 24 10.77 -7.88 56.85
N PRO A 25 10.72 -6.77 57.62
CA PRO A 25 10.62 -5.43 57.04
C PRO A 25 11.89 -5.04 56.25
N ASP A 26 13.08 -5.39 56.73
CA ASP A 26 14.34 -5.10 56.02
C ASP A 26 14.42 -5.83 54.67
N GLN A 27 13.96 -7.08 54.61
CA GLN A 27 13.93 -7.84 53.35
C GLN A 27 12.91 -7.27 52.35
N ARG A 28 11.77 -6.75 52.82
CA ARG A 28 10.79 -6.07 51.94
C ARG A 28 11.34 -4.76 51.40
N LEU A 29 12.03 -3.99 52.23
CA LEU A 29 12.71 -2.75 51.82
C LEU A 29 13.75 -3.04 50.72
N GLN A 30 14.64 -4.01 50.94
CA GLN A 30 15.66 -4.40 49.95
C GLN A 30 15.06 -4.84 48.62
N ARG A 31 13.94 -5.58 48.63
CA ARG A 31 13.22 -5.97 47.41
C ARG A 31 12.61 -4.76 46.70
N ALA A 32 12.00 -3.85 47.45
CA ALA A 32 11.44 -2.62 46.88
C ALA A 32 12.54 -1.75 46.24
N GLU A 33 13.68 -1.59 46.90
CA GLU A 33 14.84 -0.87 46.34
C GLU A 33 15.39 -1.54 45.08
N ALA A 34 15.51 -2.87 45.07
CA ALA A 34 15.96 -3.61 43.89
C ALA A 34 15.00 -3.41 42.71
N GLU A 35 13.70 -3.42 42.98
CA GLU A 35 12.67 -3.21 41.97
C GLU A 35 12.66 -1.77 41.45
N VAL A 36 12.79 -0.76 42.33
CA VAL A 36 12.96 0.65 41.92
C VAL A 36 14.18 0.78 41.00
N ARG A 37 15.33 0.23 41.38
CA ARG A 37 16.54 0.28 40.54
C ARG A 37 16.33 -0.42 39.19
N ARG A 38 15.59 -1.54 39.17
CA ARG A 38 15.26 -2.27 37.93
C ARG A 38 14.36 -1.43 37.02
N LEU A 39 13.32 -0.83 37.58
CA LEU A 39 12.37 0.01 36.86
C LEU A 39 13.04 1.29 36.34
N THR A 40 13.89 1.95 37.14
CA THR A 40 14.66 3.11 36.69
C THR A 40 15.52 2.78 35.47
N ARG A 41 16.28 1.67 35.50
CA ARG A 41 17.07 1.24 34.33
C ARG A 41 16.19 0.92 33.11
N CYS A 42 15.02 0.32 33.33
CA CYS A 42 14.07 0.03 32.26
C CYS A 42 13.55 1.33 31.63
N MET A 43 13.18 2.32 32.44
CA MET A 43 12.73 3.64 31.97
C MET A 43 13.82 4.35 31.18
N GLU A 44 15.05 4.41 31.69
CA GLU A 44 16.18 5.02 30.98
C GLU A 44 16.44 4.37 29.60
N MET A 45 16.33 3.05 29.52
CA MET A 45 16.45 2.34 28.25
C MET A 45 15.31 2.69 27.28
N LYS A 46 14.07 2.78 27.79
CA LYS A 46 12.90 3.16 26.99
C LYS A 46 12.99 4.61 26.52
N ASP A 47 13.49 5.52 27.34
CA ASP A 47 13.69 6.92 26.98
C ASP A 47 14.73 7.05 25.85
N ARG A 48 15.82 6.28 25.91
CA ARG A 48 16.80 6.22 24.82
C ARG A 48 16.15 5.70 23.53
N GLN A 49 15.37 4.61 23.60
CA GLN A 49 14.65 4.07 22.44
C GLN A 49 13.68 5.09 21.85
N LEU A 50 12.92 5.80 22.68
CA LEU A 50 11.99 6.84 22.23
C LEU A 50 12.71 8.01 21.57
N CYS A 51 13.87 8.42 22.10
CA CYS A 51 14.69 9.44 21.47
C CYS A 51 15.16 9.04 20.06
N GLU A 52 15.65 7.82 19.88
CA GLU A 52 16.08 7.34 18.57
C GLU A 52 14.91 7.20 17.58
N LEU A 53 13.75 6.72 18.04
CA LEU A 53 12.54 6.66 17.21
C LEU A 53 12.07 8.05 16.77
N ARG A 54 12.09 9.04 17.66
CA ARG A 54 11.74 10.43 17.30
C ARG A 54 12.69 11.00 16.25
N LYS A 55 14.00 10.74 16.36
CA LYS A 55 14.99 11.16 15.35
C LYS A 55 14.72 10.49 14.00
N ALA A 56 14.50 9.18 14.00
CA ALA A 56 14.20 8.44 12.77
C ALA A 56 12.93 8.95 12.08
N LEU A 57 11.87 9.21 12.86
CA LEU A 57 10.62 9.76 12.36
C LEU A 57 10.81 11.16 11.77
N ALA A 58 11.52 12.04 12.46
CA ALA A 58 11.79 13.40 11.98
C ALA A 58 12.62 13.38 10.68
N HIS A 59 13.62 12.50 10.60
CA HIS A 59 14.41 12.31 9.38
C HIS A 59 13.56 11.81 8.22
N SER A 60 12.76 10.75 8.44
CA SER A 60 11.86 10.19 7.44
C SER A 60 10.86 11.24 6.93
N ALA A 61 10.20 11.97 7.84
CA ALA A 61 9.26 13.02 7.47
C ALA A 61 9.92 14.13 6.63
N THR A 62 11.15 14.54 6.98
CA THR A 62 11.91 15.55 6.24
C THR A 62 12.25 15.06 4.83
N VAL A 63 12.71 13.81 4.69
CA VAL A 63 13.01 13.21 3.39
C VAL A 63 11.75 13.13 2.52
N HIS A 64 10.64 12.63 3.07
CA HIS A 64 9.37 12.54 2.35
C HIS A 64 8.87 13.91 1.88
N TYR A 65 8.88 14.90 2.77
CA TYR A 65 8.49 16.27 2.41
C TYR A 65 9.40 16.88 1.32
N SER A 66 10.71 16.59 1.36
CA SER A 66 11.64 17.07 0.33
C SER A 66 11.33 16.47 -1.05
N PHE A 67 10.93 15.20 -1.09
CA PHE A 67 10.57 14.49 -2.31
C PHE A 67 9.25 15.00 -2.89
N GLU A 68 8.22 15.16 -2.06
CA GLU A 68 6.94 15.77 -2.44
C GLU A 68 7.12 17.18 -3.00
N ASN A 69 7.89 18.02 -2.31
CA ASN A 69 8.21 19.37 -2.80
C ASN A 69 8.93 19.36 -4.14
N ARG A 70 9.86 18.43 -4.35
CA ARG A 70 10.55 18.30 -5.64
C ARG A 70 9.57 17.92 -6.74
N LEU A 71 8.73 16.90 -6.53
CA LEU A 71 7.73 16.48 -7.49
C LEU A 71 6.72 17.59 -7.80
N GLN A 72 6.32 18.36 -6.79
CA GLN A 72 5.42 19.50 -6.97
C GLN A 72 6.07 20.57 -7.86
N ARG A 73 7.35 20.89 -7.66
CA ARG A 73 8.09 21.81 -8.54
C ARG A 73 8.24 21.28 -9.96
N GLU A 74 8.51 19.99 -10.12
CA GLU A 74 8.58 19.35 -11.44
C GLU A 74 7.23 19.45 -12.16
N LEU A 75 6.12 19.17 -11.47
CA LEU A 75 4.77 19.36 -11.99
C LEU A 75 4.52 20.82 -12.38
N ASP A 76 4.81 21.78 -11.50
CA ASP A 76 4.58 23.20 -11.77
C ASP A 76 5.45 23.72 -12.92
N SER A 77 6.69 23.23 -13.07
CA SER A 77 7.53 23.51 -14.23
C SER A 77 6.91 22.99 -15.52
N LEU A 78 6.36 21.77 -15.52
CA LEU A 78 5.66 21.23 -16.68
C LEU A 78 4.42 22.06 -17.02
N ARG A 79 3.70 22.60 -16.01
CA ARG A 79 2.57 23.51 -16.24
C ARG A 79 3.00 24.79 -16.93
N ILE A 80 4.11 25.39 -16.51
CA ILE A 80 4.62 26.66 -17.04
C ILE A 80 5.15 26.47 -18.47
N MET A 81 5.79 25.33 -18.76
CA MET A 81 6.35 25.01 -20.08
C MET A 81 5.29 24.61 -21.11
N MET A 82 4.03 24.42 -20.71
CA MET A 82 2.94 24.16 -21.64
C MET A 82 2.40 25.48 -22.22
N PRO A 83 2.46 25.69 -23.55
CA PRO A 83 1.73 26.79 -24.17
C PRO A 83 0.22 26.54 -23.98
N VAL A 84 -0.48 27.54 -23.45
CA VAL A 84 -1.95 27.54 -23.27
C VAL A 84 -2.71 27.28 -24.57
N ASN A 85 -2.08 27.49 -25.73
CA ASN A 85 -2.59 27.17 -27.05
C ASN A 85 -1.43 26.69 -27.95
N GLY A 86 -1.37 25.40 -28.29
CA GLY A 86 -0.28 24.90 -29.15
C GLY A 86 -0.53 23.59 -29.90
N PHE A 87 -1.74 23.02 -29.86
CA PHE A 87 -2.07 21.83 -30.65
C PHE A 87 -3.22 22.11 -31.64
N GLN A 88 -3.17 23.25 -32.33
CA GLN A 88 -4.16 23.65 -33.33
C GLN A 88 -3.71 23.40 -34.79
N GLU A 89 -2.56 22.79 -35.06
CA GLU A 89 -1.98 22.88 -36.43
C GLU A 89 -1.58 21.55 -37.09
N HIS A 90 -2.03 20.38 -36.63
CA HIS A 90 -1.66 19.13 -37.34
C HIS A 90 -2.73 18.06 -37.50
N TRP A 91 -3.98 18.46 -37.74
CA TRP A 91 -4.99 17.56 -38.33
C TRP A 91 -5.69 18.20 -39.53
N GLY A 92 -4.91 18.92 -40.34
CA GLY A 92 -5.36 19.38 -41.66
C GLY A 92 -5.22 18.26 -42.68
N GLY A 93 -6.35 17.65 -43.05
CA GLY A 93 -6.56 17.12 -44.39
C GLY A 93 -6.59 15.60 -44.56
N SER A 94 -7.77 15.00 -44.34
CA SER A 94 -8.39 14.24 -45.42
C SER A 94 -9.90 14.35 -45.31
N ALA A 95 -10.50 14.88 -46.36
CA ALA A 95 -11.93 15.09 -46.50
C ALA A 95 -12.67 13.74 -46.48
N SER A 96 -13.61 13.60 -45.56
CA SER A 96 -14.84 12.86 -45.81
C SER A 96 -15.97 13.56 -45.05
N ASP A 97 -16.92 14.03 -45.83
CA ASP A 97 -18.05 14.86 -45.48
C ASP A 97 -19.08 14.08 -44.65
N ARG A 98 -18.90 14.05 -43.32
CA ARG A 98 -19.96 13.81 -42.33
C ARG A 98 -19.64 14.61 -41.07
N PRO A 99 -20.62 15.31 -40.48
CA PRO A 99 -20.46 15.84 -39.13
C PRO A 99 -20.57 14.65 -38.17
N GLU A 100 -19.49 13.88 -38.02
CA GLU A 100 -19.33 13.02 -36.86
C GLU A 100 -19.38 13.96 -35.65
N GLU A 101 -20.41 13.79 -34.83
CA GLU A 101 -20.70 14.60 -33.65
C GLU A 101 -19.70 14.29 -32.52
N GLY A 102 -18.42 14.51 -32.81
CA GLY A 102 -17.31 14.30 -31.89
C GLY A 102 -17.14 15.50 -30.97
N ARG A 103 -16.95 15.25 -29.67
CA ARG A 103 -16.56 16.28 -28.71
C ARG A 103 -15.04 16.28 -28.55
N VAL A 104 -14.40 17.40 -28.85
CA VAL A 104 -12.98 17.60 -28.58
C VAL A 104 -12.78 17.87 -27.09
N VAL A 105 -12.17 16.94 -26.37
CA VAL A 105 -11.81 17.09 -24.96
C VAL A 105 -10.33 17.47 -24.87
N LYS A 106 -10.05 18.65 -24.33
CA LYS A 106 -8.68 19.08 -24.01
C LYS A 106 -8.35 18.70 -22.58
N LEU A 107 -7.39 17.78 -22.40
CA LEU A 107 -6.87 17.41 -21.08
C LEU A 107 -5.58 18.19 -20.82
N PRO A 108 -5.43 18.85 -19.65
CA PRO A 108 -4.23 19.62 -19.32
C PRO A 108 -3.01 18.72 -19.11
N TYR A 109 -3.21 17.44 -18.77
CA TYR A 109 -2.17 16.43 -18.66
C TYR A 109 -2.67 15.12 -19.24
N VAL A 110 -1.85 14.47 -20.06
CA VAL A 110 -2.10 13.13 -20.55
C VAL A 110 -0.90 12.27 -20.17
N THR A 111 -1.13 11.21 -19.42
CA THR A 111 -0.08 10.23 -19.10
C THR A 111 0.15 9.32 -20.31
N SER A 112 1.30 8.64 -20.37
CA SER A 112 1.55 7.62 -21.39
C SER A 112 0.46 6.54 -21.40
N ILE A 113 0.03 6.12 -20.20
CA ILE A 113 -1.09 5.19 -20.01
C ILE A 113 -2.36 5.76 -20.64
N LEU A 114 -2.77 6.97 -20.27
CA LEU A 114 -4.01 7.56 -20.77
C LEU A 114 -3.98 7.75 -22.30
N SER A 115 -2.82 8.10 -22.86
CA SER A 115 -2.63 8.19 -24.31
C SER A 115 -2.88 6.85 -25.00
N VAL A 116 -2.30 5.77 -24.47
CA VAL A 116 -2.50 4.41 -24.98
C VAL A 116 -3.95 3.96 -24.83
N LEU A 117 -4.64 4.33 -23.74
CA LEU A 117 -6.05 3.98 -23.55
C LEU A 117 -6.96 4.70 -24.55
N ILE A 118 -6.73 6.00 -24.80
CA ILE A 118 -7.48 6.75 -25.81
C ILE A 118 -7.24 6.17 -27.20
N ASP A 119 -5.99 5.86 -27.53
CA ASP A 119 -5.63 5.25 -28.82
C ASP A 119 -6.25 3.85 -28.97
N ALA A 120 -6.26 3.03 -27.92
CA ALA A 120 -6.97 1.75 -27.90
C ALA A 120 -8.49 1.95 -28.05
N MET A 121 -9.07 2.99 -27.44
CA MET A 121 -10.48 3.31 -27.62
C MET A 121 -10.82 3.62 -29.07
N CYS A 122 -10.02 4.45 -29.72
CA CYS A 122 -10.19 4.76 -31.13
C CYS A 122 -9.96 3.53 -32.02
N THR A 123 -8.89 2.76 -31.75
CA THR A 123 -8.52 1.59 -32.57
C THR A 123 -9.59 0.49 -32.52
N PHE A 124 -10.12 0.18 -31.34
CA PHE A 124 -10.98 -0.99 -31.14
C PHE A 124 -12.48 -0.67 -31.10
N TRP A 125 -12.86 0.54 -30.70
CA TRP A 125 -14.26 0.86 -30.41
C TRP A 125 -14.90 1.92 -31.31
N ALA A 126 -14.12 2.72 -32.05
CA ALA A 126 -14.68 3.81 -32.88
C ALA A 126 -15.68 3.29 -33.93
N ASP A 127 -15.29 2.28 -34.70
CA ASP A 127 -16.09 1.69 -35.77
C ASP A 127 -16.58 0.27 -35.44
N CYS A 128 -16.63 -0.06 -34.15
CA CYS A 128 -16.96 -1.41 -33.71
C CYS A 128 -18.41 -1.79 -34.06
N ASP A 129 -18.57 -2.88 -34.81
CA ASP A 129 -19.88 -3.51 -35.03
C ASP A 129 -20.43 -4.03 -33.69
N ARG A 130 -21.67 -3.66 -33.36
CA ARG A 130 -22.36 -4.13 -32.14
C ARG A 130 -22.60 -5.63 -32.14
N ALA A 131 -22.71 -6.25 -33.32
CA ALA A 131 -22.89 -7.69 -33.43
C ALA A 131 -21.59 -8.48 -33.21
N HIS A 132 -20.43 -7.84 -33.46
CA HIS A 132 -19.12 -8.49 -33.41
C HIS A 132 -18.09 -7.65 -32.64
N PRO A 133 -18.30 -7.44 -31.33
CA PRO A 133 -17.36 -6.66 -30.53
C PRO A 133 -15.99 -7.36 -30.43
N PRO A 134 -14.88 -6.60 -30.42
CA PRO A 134 -13.55 -7.16 -30.24
C PRO A 134 -13.46 -7.88 -28.89
N LYS A 135 -12.74 -9.00 -28.89
CA LYS A 135 -12.49 -9.79 -27.68
C LYS A 135 -11.68 -8.96 -26.70
N SER A 136 -12.11 -8.93 -25.44
CA SER A 136 -11.39 -8.16 -24.40
C SER A 136 -9.96 -8.62 -24.18
N ALA A 137 -9.67 -9.91 -24.36
CA ALA A 137 -8.31 -10.42 -24.30
C ALA A 137 -7.41 -9.78 -25.37
N THR A 138 -7.91 -9.62 -26.59
CA THR A 138 -7.18 -8.96 -27.69
C THR A 138 -6.88 -7.50 -27.37
N VAL A 139 -7.88 -6.77 -26.85
CA VAL A 139 -7.70 -5.38 -26.42
C VAL A 139 -6.68 -5.28 -25.28
N ALA A 140 -6.73 -6.20 -24.31
CA ALA A 140 -5.81 -6.23 -23.17
C ALA A 140 -4.35 -6.50 -23.61
N HIS A 141 -4.12 -7.46 -24.51
CA HIS A 141 -2.79 -7.73 -25.06
C HIS A 141 -2.23 -6.54 -25.84
N ALA A 142 -3.06 -5.88 -26.65
CA ALA A 142 -2.63 -4.69 -27.38
C ALA A 142 -2.25 -3.53 -26.45
N ILE A 143 -2.96 -3.38 -25.32
CA ILE A 143 -2.59 -2.41 -24.28
C ILE A 143 -1.26 -2.79 -23.62
N ASP A 144 -1.07 -4.06 -23.28
CA ASP A 144 0.18 -4.53 -22.68
C ASP A 144 1.38 -4.30 -23.58
N GLU A 145 1.27 -4.61 -24.87
CA GLU A 145 2.34 -4.38 -25.85
C GLU A 145 2.71 -2.90 -25.93
N ARG A 146 1.72 -2.01 -25.99
CA ARG A 146 1.94 -0.55 -26.06
C ARG A 146 2.49 0.03 -24.76
N LEU A 147 2.20 -0.58 -23.61
CA LEU A 147 2.69 -0.15 -22.30
C LEU A 147 3.96 -0.89 -21.84
N GLY A 148 4.44 -1.89 -22.60
CA GLY A 148 5.56 -2.73 -22.21
C GLY A 148 5.28 -3.59 -20.98
N LEU A 149 4.03 -4.01 -20.77
CA LEU A 149 3.63 -4.85 -19.65
C LEU A 149 3.83 -6.34 -19.99
N ALA A 150 4.30 -7.10 -19.01
CA ALA A 150 4.51 -8.54 -19.18
C ALA A 150 3.20 -9.32 -19.04
N SER A 151 2.95 -10.23 -19.98
CA SER A 151 1.87 -11.21 -19.88
C SER A 151 2.01 -12.10 -18.65
N GLN A 152 0.88 -12.64 -18.20
CA GLN A 152 0.84 -13.61 -17.11
C GLN A 152 1.44 -14.96 -17.55
N GLN A 153 1.82 -15.80 -16.59
CA GLN A 153 2.43 -17.11 -16.85
C GLN A 153 1.51 -18.08 -17.62
N ASN A 154 0.19 -17.88 -17.54
CA ASN A 154 -0.82 -18.65 -18.26
C ASN A 154 -1.02 -18.19 -19.72
N GLY A 155 -0.26 -17.18 -20.18
CA GLY A 155 -0.40 -16.60 -21.51
C GLY A 155 -1.50 -15.55 -21.63
N GLU A 156 -2.22 -15.24 -20.55
CA GLU A 156 -3.18 -14.14 -20.54
C GLU A 156 -2.47 -12.78 -20.45
N ALA A 157 -3.17 -11.75 -20.90
CA ALA A 157 -2.76 -10.36 -20.68
C ALA A 157 -2.50 -10.07 -19.20
N SER A 158 -1.61 -9.12 -18.93
CA SER A 158 -1.30 -8.63 -17.60
C SER A 158 -2.57 -8.20 -16.85
N ARG A 159 -2.56 -8.31 -15.52
CA ARG A 159 -3.72 -7.90 -14.70
C ARG A 159 -4.09 -6.44 -14.93
N SER A 160 -3.08 -5.59 -15.15
CA SER A 160 -3.28 -4.17 -15.48
C SER A 160 -3.92 -4.00 -16.85
N GLY A 161 -3.41 -4.69 -17.88
CA GLY A 161 -3.97 -4.67 -19.24
C GLY A 161 -5.43 -5.15 -19.27
N GLN A 162 -5.74 -6.21 -18.53
CA GLN A 162 -7.12 -6.69 -18.37
C GLN A 162 -8.03 -5.65 -17.71
N ALA A 163 -7.57 -5.01 -16.62
CA ALA A 163 -8.32 -3.97 -15.93
C ALA A 163 -8.57 -2.75 -16.83
N TYR A 164 -7.54 -2.33 -17.56
CA TYR A 164 -7.64 -1.23 -18.52
C TYR A 164 -8.58 -1.54 -19.69
N ALA A 165 -8.47 -2.72 -20.29
CA ALA A 165 -9.36 -3.16 -21.35
C ALA A 165 -10.83 -3.20 -20.90
N SER A 166 -11.08 -3.59 -19.64
CA SER A 166 -12.42 -3.55 -19.04
C SER A 166 -12.95 -2.12 -18.85
N ALA A 167 -12.10 -1.20 -18.40
CA ALA A 167 -12.49 0.19 -18.14
C ALA A 167 -12.97 0.93 -19.40
N ILE A 168 -12.29 0.70 -20.53
CA ILE A 168 -12.56 1.39 -21.79
C ILE A 168 -13.68 0.79 -22.64
N ARG A 169 -14.34 -0.30 -22.17
CA ARG A 169 -15.47 -0.88 -22.91
C ARG A 169 -16.61 0.14 -23.01
N PRO A 170 -17.25 0.26 -24.18
CA PRO A 170 -18.50 1.00 -24.32
C PRO A 170 -19.59 0.50 -23.37
N ASP A 171 -20.46 1.40 -22.92
CA ASP A 171 -21.48 1.09 -21.92
C ASP A 171 -22.47 0.02 -22.40
N TRP A 172 -22.82 0.01 -23.68
CA TRP A 172 -23.69 -1.01 -24.27
C TRP A 172 -23.10 -2.44 -24.19
N ILE A 173 -21.78 -2.60 -24.16
CA ILE A 173 -21.11 -3.88 -23.93
C ILE A 173 -21.16 -4.26 -22.45
N LYS A 174 -20.91 -3.30 -21.56
CA LYS A 174 -20.96 -3.51 -20.11
C LYS A 174 -22.37 -3.91 -19.67
N GLU A 175 -23.39 -3.28 -20.22
CA GLU A 175 -24.79 -3.60 -19.98
C GLU A 175 -25.16 -5.01 -20.45
N ALA A 176 -24.63 -5.47 -21.59
CA ALA A 176 -24.87 -6.83 -22.08
C ALA A 176 -24.29 -7.90 -21.13
N ASP A 177 -23.08 -7.68 -20.62
CA ASP A 177 -22.40 -8.56 -19.65
C ASP A 177 -23.20 -8.66 -18.33
N ASN A 178 -23.70 -7.52 -17.85
CA ASN A 178 -24.45 -7.43 -16.59
C ASN A 178 -25.88 -8.02 -16.64
N ARG A 179 -26.43 -8.31 -17.83
CA ARG A 179 -27.80 -8.88 -17.97
C ARG A 179 -27.95 -10.25 -17.34
N HIS A 180 -26.86 -10.99 -17.16
CA HIS A 180 -26.86 -12.29 -16.49
C HIS A 180 -26.84 -12.18 -14.95
N HIS A 181 -26.60 -11.00 -14.40
CA HIS A 181 -26.58 -10.74 -12.95
C HIS A 181 -27.84 -10.02 -12.43
N CYS A 182 -28.65 -9.47 -13.33
CA CYS A 182 -29.99 -9.00 -12.98
C CYS A 182 -30.93 -10.19 -12.73
N ARG A 183 -30.89 -10.74 -11.52
CA ARG A 183 -32.00 -11.56 -11.01
C ARG A 183 -33.26 -10.68 -11.09
N PRO A 184 -34.34 -11.10 -11.77
CA PRO A 184 -35.55 -10.29 -11.81
C PRO A 184 -36.05 -10.10 -10.38
N ALA A 185 -35.96 -8.86 -9.90
CA ALA A 185 -36.65 -8.42 -8.69
C ALA A 185 -38.14 -8.28 -9.05
N ALA A 186 -38.80 -9.41 -9.26
CA ALA A 186 -40.23 -9.49 -9.49
C ALA A 186 -40.78 -10.64 -8.64
N MET A 187 -41.08 -10.33 -7.38
CA MET A 187 -42.20 -10.87 -6.60
C MET A 187 -42.13 -10.34 -5.16
N ARG A 188 -42.78 -9.21 -4.90
CA ARG A 188 -43.54 -8.93 -3.67
C ARG A 188 -44.72 -8.06 -4.04
#